data_AF-A0A822D4V9-F1
#
_entry.id   AF-A0A822D4V9-F1
#
_cell.length_a   1.000
_cell.length_b   1.000
_cell.length_c   1.000
_cell.angle_alpha   90.00
_cell.angle_beta   90.00
_cell.angle_gamma   90.00
#
_symmetry.space_group_name_H-M   'P 1'
#
loop_
_entity.id
_entity.type
_entity.pdbx_description
1 polymer ?
#
loop_
_entity_poly.entity_id
_entity_poly.type
_entity_poly.pdbx_seq_one_letter_code
_entity_poly.pdbx_strand_id
1 'polypeptide(L)'
;MYIKYIVVLVNYLSISIEQNQSWQIQESIIQLIGAIYEYIPSDEDQVLPRIFLLLPKLNFSNSIIINTTLIVLGRYSSWLGNHQDILQNCVHLCINALSNSELIQSASIALKELIKENRIYMSKYLNEIFPIMKSVLDNIHVQSNDRIRCLSIIGYILSVHPSKIVIDHLNIILVPEVNKLLDYLSRIDNNQENICTTLNFICVLITAICDI
;
A
#
# COMPACT_ATOMS: atom_id res chain seq x y z
N MET A 1 -4.75 -26.73 -14.02
CA MET A 1 -6.19 -26.81 -13.63
C MET A 1 -6.74 -25.44 -13.24
N TYR A 2 -6.06 -24.70 -12.37
CA TYR A 2 -6.46 -23.35 -11.89
C TYR A 2 -6.55 -22.27 -12.98
N ILE A 3 -5.72 -22.35 -14.04
CA ILE A 3 -5.79 -21.41 -15.19
C ILE A 3 -7.19 -21.41 -15.86
N LYS A 4 -7.88 -22.56 -15.90
CA LYS A 4 -9.24 -22.60 -16.47
C LYS A 4 -10.24 -21.83 -15.60
N TYR A 5 -10.07 -21.86 -14.28
CA TYR A 5 -10.95 -21.13 -13.35
C TYR A 5 -10.73 -19.62 -13.45
N ILE A 6 -9.48 -19.15 -13.49
CA ILE A 6 -9.20 -17.72 -13.64
C ILE A 6 -9.75 -17.19 -14.97
N VAL A 7 -9.62 -17.92 -16.09
CA VAL A 7 -10.23 -17.53 -17.38
C VAL A 7 -11.73 -17.33 -17.26
N VAL A 8 -12.42 -18.24 -16.58
CA VAL A 8 -13.87 -18.14 -16.34
C VAL A 8 -14.18 -16.90 -15.50
N LEU A 9 -13.44 -16.64 -14.44
CA LEU A 9 -13.61 -15.45 -13.60
C LEU A 9 -13.37 -14.14 -14.37
N VAL A 10 -12.35 -14.06 -15.22
CA VAL A 10 -12.10 -12.87 -16.07
C VAL A 10 -13.26 -12.61 -17.01
N ASN A 11 -13.80 -13.66 -17.63
CA ASN A 11 -14.93 -13.51 -18.54
C ASN A 11 -16.18 -13.01 -17.79
N TYR A 12 -16.47 -13.56 -16.60
CA TYR A 12 -17.55 -13.05 -15.76
C TYR A 12 -17.31 -11.59 -15.32
N LEU A 13 -16.07 -11.23 -15.00
CA LEU A 13 -15.71 -9.86 -14.65
C LEU A 13 -15.98 -8.90 -15.82
N SER A 14 -15.53 -9.24 -17.04
CA SER A 14 -15.78 -8.45 -18.25
C SER A 14 -17.27 -8.24 -18.48
N ILE A 15 -18.06 -9.31 -18.42
CA ILE A 15 -19.52 -9.26 -18.60
C ILE A 15 -20.16 -8.37 -17.52
N SER A 16 -19.73 -8.49 -16.27
CA SER A 16 -20.27 -7.69 -15.16
C SER A 16 -19.98 -6.19 -15.32
N ILE A 17 -18.85 -5.84 -15.91
CA ILE A 17 -18.47 -4.46 -16.21
C ILE A 17 -19.30 -3.94 -17.39
N GLU A 18 -19.38 -4.71 -18.49
CA GLU A 18 -20.15 -4.35 -19.69
C GLU A 18 -21.64 -4.13 -19.40
N GLN A 19 -22.20 -4.92 -18.49
CA GLN A 19 -23.60 -4.83 -18.08
C GLN A 19 -23.84 -3.84 -16.92
N ASN A 20 -22.81 -3.12 -16.45
CA ASN A 20 -22.88 -2.24 -15.28
C ASN A 20 -23.57 -2.89 -14.08
N GLN A 21 -23.20 -4.14 -13.79
CA GLN A 21 -23.75 -4.87 -12.65
C GLN A 21 -23.34 -4.21 -11.33
N SER A 22 -23.99 -4.61 -10.25
CA SER A 22 -23.77 -4.01 -8.93
C SER A 22 -22.35 -4.26 -8.44
N TRP A 23 -21.83 -3.33 -7.61
CA TRP A 23 -20.46 -3.42 -7.07
C TRP A 23 -20.24 -4.71 -6.27
N GLN A 24 -21.28 -5.30 -5.67
CA GLN A 24 -21.21 -6.56 -4.94
C GLN A 24 -20.81 -7.73 -5.83
N ILE A 25 -21.35 -7.81 -7.05
CA ILE A 25 -21.03 -8.88 -7.99
C ILE A 25 -19.58 -8.75 -8.44
N GLN A 26 -19.16 -7.54 -8.81
CA GLN A 26 -17.79 -7.26 -9.21
C GLN A 26 -16.81 -7.55 -8.07
N GLU A 27 -17.11 -7.11 -6.85
CA GLU A 27 -16.33 -7.38 -5.65
C GLU A 27 -16.18 -8.88 -5.38
N SER A 28 -17.27 -9.64 -5.47
CA SER A 28 -17.23 -11.09 -5.25
C SER A 28 -16.31 -11.80 -6.25
N ILE A 29 -16.31 -11.36 -7.52
CA ILE A 29 -15.43 -11.91 -8.55
C ILE A 29 -13.97 -11.55 -8.26
N ILE A 30 -13.68 -10.29 -7.90
CA ILE A 30 -12.33 -9.85 -7.51
C ILE A 30 -11.84 -10.61 -6.28
N GLN A 31 -12.70 -10.82 -5.29
CA GLN A 31 -12.38 -11.59 -4.09
C GLN A 31 -12.03 -13.04 -4.42
N LEU A 32 -12.76 -13.67 -5.34
CA LEU A 32 -12.46 -15.03 -5.82
C LEU A 32 -11.12 -15.09 -6.57
N ILE A 33 -10.83 -14.12 -7.45
CA ILE A 33 -9.52 -13.99 -8.13
C ILE A 33 -8.41 -13.84 -7.09
N GLY A 34 -8.64 -13.04 -6.06
CA GLY A 34 -7.73 -12.89 -4.94
C GLY A 34 -7.53 -14.18 -4.15
N ALA A 35 -8.58 -14.99 -3.96
CA ALA A 35 -8.52 -16.20 -3.14
C ALA A 35 -7.69 -17.33 -3.76
N ILE A 36 -7.54 -17.33 -5.09
CA ILE A 36 -6.79 -18.36 -5.82
C ILE A 36 -5.34 -17.95 -6.16
N TYR A 37 -4.86 -16.80 -5.68
CA TYR A 37 -3.58 -16.22 -6.09
C TYR A 37 -2.39 -17.16 -5.88
N GLU A 38 -2.36 -17.92 -4.77
CA GLU A 38 -1.26 -18.86 -4.44
C GLU A 38 -1.15 -20.03 -5.42
N TYR A 39 -2.21 -20.29 -6.19
CA TYR A 39 -2.25 -21.37 -7.17
C TYR A 39 -1.98 -20.91 -8.60
N ILE A 40 -1.77 -19.61 -8.80
CA ILE A 40 -1.48 -19.02 -10.11
C ILE A 40 0.04 -18.88 -10.27
N PRO A 41 0.62 -19.42 -11.35
CA PRO A 41 2.05 -19.25 -11.62
C PRO A 41 2.45 -17.78 -11.73
N SER A 42 3.64 -17.45 -11.24
CA SER A 42 4.20 -16.09 -11.29
C SER A 42 4.55 -15.60 -12.69
N ASP A 43 4.51 -16.48 -13.69
CA ASP A 43 4.77 -16.25 -15.11
C ASP A 43 3.48 -16.36 -15.96
N GLU A 44 2.31 -16.28 -15.33
CA GLU A 44 1.02 -16.33 -16.03
C GLU A 44 0.72 -15.01 -16.75
N ASP A 45 1.09 -14.92 -18.02
CA ASP A 45 0.98 -13.67 -18.80
C ASP A 45 -0.18 -13.66 -19.82
N GLN A 46 -1.07 -14.66 -19.79
CA GLN A 46 -2.19 -14.74 -20.73
C GLN A 46 -3.48 -14.15 -20.14
N VAL A 47 -3.72 -14.37 -18.85
CA VAL A 47 -5.00 -14.07 -18.19
C VAL A 47 -4.87 -12.94 -17.18
N LEU A 48 -3.80 -12.91 -16.37
CA LEU A 48 -3.56 -11.85 -15.38
C LEU A 48 -3.54 -10.45 -16.00
N PRO A 49 -2.89 -10.18 -17.16
CA PRO A 49 -2.95 -8.86 -17.77
C PRO A 49 -4.38 -8.40 -18.04
N ARG A 50 -5.25 -9.31 -18.48
CA ARG A 50 -6.66 -9.00 -18.75
C ARG A 50 -7.40 -8.60 -17.48
N ILE A 51 -7.10 -9.21 -16.33
CA ILE A 51 -7.70 -8.84 -15.05
C ILE A 51 -7.30 -7.41 -14.67
N PHE A 52 -6.00 -7.13 -14.66
CA PHE A 52 -5.50 -5.84 -14.20
C PHE A 52 -5.89 -4.68 -15.14
N LEU A 53 -6.06 -4.95 -16.44
CA LEU A 53 -6.62 -3.99 -17.40
C LEU A 53 -8.11 -3.71 -17.19
N LEU A 54 -8.84 -4.61 -16.52
CA LEU A 54 -10.25 -4.42 -16.16
C LEU A 54 -10.43 -3.68 -14.83
N LEU A 55 -9.46 -3.72 -13.91
CA LEU A 55 -9.58 -3.10 -12.59
C LEU A 55 -9.98 -1.61 -12.63
N PRO A 56 -9.41 -0.74 -13.50
CA PRO A 56 -9.82 0.66 -13.56
C PRO A 56 -11.27 0.88 -14.01
N LYS A 57 -11.90 -0.14 -14.60
CA LYS A 57 -13.28 -0.09 -15.11
C LYS A 57 -14.31 -0.60 -14.11
N LEU A 58 -13.88 -1.03 -12.92
CA LEU A 58 -14.79 -1.48 -11.88
C LEU A 58 -15.64 -0.31 -11.34
N ASN A 59 -16.83 -0.66 -10.86
CA ASN A 59 -17.74 0.24 -10.19
C ASN A 59 -17.28 0.47 -8.74
N PHE A 60 -16.36 1.42 -8.54
CA PHE A 60 -15.86 1.82 -7.23
C PHE A 60 -16.84 2.70 -6.43
N SER A 61 -18.15 2.39 -6.48
CA SER A 61 -19.19 3.13 -5.73
C SER A 61 -19.15 2.90 -4.21
N ASN A 62 -18.34 1.96 -3.72
CA ASN A 62 -18.31 1.57 -2.31
C ASN A 62 -16.88 1.27 -1.84
N SER A 63 -16.56 1.55 -0.57
CA SER A 63 -15.23 1.30 0.00
C SER A 63 -14.89 -0.20 0.06
N ILE A 64 -15.87 -1.10 0.16
CA ILE A 64 -15.65 -2.55 0.22
C ILE A 64 -14.97 -3.07 -1.06
N ILE A 65 -15.48 -2.70 -2.25
CA ILE A 65 -14.86 -3.14 -3.52
C ILE A 65 -13.47 -2.55 -3.70
N ILE A 66 -13.24 -1.31 -3.26
CA ILE A 66 -11.91 -0.69 -3.27
C ILE A 66 -10.97 -1.47 -2.36
N ASN A 67 -11.40 -1.76 -1.13
CA ASN A 67 -10.66 -2.54 -0.14
C ASN A 67 -10.27 -3.93 -0.68
N THR A 68 -11.22 -4.66 -1.24
CA THR A 68 -10.99 -5.97 -1.88
C THR A 68 -9.99 -5.85 -3.03
N THR A 69 -10.11 -4.83 -3.87
CA THR A 69 -9.18 -4.57 -4.98
C THR A 69 -7.76 -4.31 -4.47
N LEU A 70 -7.59 -3.49 -3.42
CA LEU A 70 -6.29 -3.21 -2.82
C LEU A 70 -5.63 -4.49 -2.27
N ILE A 71 -6.40 -5.36 -1.61
CA ILE A 71 -5.91 -6.66 -1.12
C ILE A 71 -5.40 -7.52 -2.29
N VAL A 72 -6.14 -7.56 -3.40
CA VAL A 72 -5.72 -8.29 -4.61
C VAL A 72 -4.44 -7.69 -5.19
N LEU A 73 -4.31 -6.36 -5.27
CA LEU A 73 -3.08 -5.72 -5.74
C LEU A 73 -1.86 -6.13 -4.89
N GLY A 74 -2.00 -6.17 -3.56
CA GLY A 74 -0.92 -6.62 -2.68
C GLY A 74 -0.51 -8.07 -2.92
N ARG A 75 -1.48 -8.97 -3.15
CA ARG A 75 -1.25 -10.40 -3.42
C ARG A 75 -0.49 -10.66 -4.72
N TYR A 76 -0.76 -9.87 -5.77
CA TYR A 76 -0.09 -9.99 -7.06
C TYR A 76 1.08 -9.01 -7.24
N SER A 77 1.60 -8.44 -6.14
CA SER A 77 2.66 -7.43 -6.17
C SER A 77 3.93 -7.88 -6.91
N SER A 78 4.33 -9.14 -6.72
CA SER A 78 5.49 -9.72 -7.40
C SER A 78 5.26 -9.84 -8.91
N TRP A 79 4.09 -10.34 -9.33
CA TRP A 79 3.72 -10.40 -10.75
C TRP A 79 3.67 -9.00 -11.36
N LEU A 80 2.98 -8.05 -10.71
CA LEU A 80 2.89 -6.66 -11.16
C LEU A 80 4.27 -6.02 -11.33
N GLY A 81 5.26 -6.44 -10.55
CA GLY A 81 6.63 -5.97 -10.71
C GLY A 81 7.28 -6.29 -12.05
N ASN A 82 6.90 -7.41 -12.65
CA ASN A 82 7.34 -7.82 -13.98
C ASN A 82 6.59 -7.10 -15.11
N HIS A 83 5.49 -6.39 -14.80
CA HIS A 83 4.62 -5.68 -15.76
C HIS A 83 4.43 -4.20 -15.37
N GLN A 84 5.50 -3.41 -15.55
CA GLN A 84 5.56 -2.01 -15.10
C GLN A 84 4.49 -1.08 -15.69
N ASP A 85 4.05 -1.37 -16.92
CA ASP A 85 2.98 -0.66 -17.64
C ASP A 85 1.62 -0.82 -16.93
N ILE A 86 1.34 -2.02 -16.42
CA ILE A 86 0.15 -2.32 -15.64
C ILE A 86 0.28 -1.76 -14.23
N LEU A 87 1.45 -1.94 -13.61
CA LEU A 87 1.75 -1.48 -12.25
C LEU A 87 1.48 0.02 -12.08
N GLN A 88 1.80 0.85 -13.08
CA GLN A 88 1.56 2.29 -13.01
C GLN A 88 0.10 2.64 -12.65
N ASN A 89 -0.86 1.98 -13.31
CA ASN A 89 -2.29 2.23 -13.07
C ASN A 89 -2.73 1.76 -11.68
N CYS A 90 -2.16 0.65 -11.20
CA CYS A 90 -2.46 0.09 -9.90
C CYS A 90 -1.91 0.95 -8.75
N VAL A 91 -0.71 1.53 -8.92
CA VAL A 91 -0.07 2.37 -7.89
C VAL A 91 -0.93 3.58 -7.56
N HIS A 92 -1.49 4.26 -8.56
CA HIS A 92 -2.34 5.43 -8.32
C HIS A 92 -3.62 5.08 -7.54
N LEU A 93 -4.18 3.88 -7.73
CA LEU A 93 -5.31 3.40 -6.92
C LEU A 93 -4.93 3.25 -5.44
N CYS A 94 -3.76 2.66 -5.17
CA CYS A 94 -3.23 2.54 -3.80
C CYS A 94 -2.97 3.92 -3.19
N ILE A 95 -2.32 4.83 -3.92
CA ILE A 95 -1.99 6.17 -3.43
C ILE A 95 -3.26 6.95 -3.08
N ASN A 96 -4.26 6.95 -3.94
CA ASN A 96 -5.52 7.65 -3.70
C ASN A 96 -6.28 7.10 -2.48
N ALA A 97 -6.20 5.78 -2.24
CA ALA A 97 -6.86 5.14 -1.12
C ALA A 97 -6.21 5.45 0.24
N LEU A 98 -4.94 5.85 0.30
CA LEU A 98 -4.23 6.20 1.54
C LEU A 98 -4.88 7.36 2.30
N SER A 99 -5.51 8.29 1.57
CA SER A 99 -6.18 9.46 2.15
C SER A 99 -7.53 9.11 2.79
N ASN A 100 -8.04 7.90 2.57
CA ASN A 100 -9.31 7.44 3.14
C ASN A 100 -9.05 6.59 4.40
N SER A 101 -9.58 7.04 5.54
CA SER A 101 -9.42 6.37 6.84
C SER A 101 -9.97 4.94 6.88
N GLU A 102 -10.98 4.61 6.07
CA GLU A 102 -11.53 3.24 5.98
C GLU A 102 -10.62 2.30 5.18
N LEU A 103 -9.81 2.85 4.28
CA LEU A 103 -9.00 2.10 3.32
C LEU A 103 -7.52 2.10 3.65
N ILE A 104 -7.08 2.95 4.59
CA ILE A 104 -5.66 3.17 4.87
C ILE A 104 -4.94 1.87 5.25
N GLN A 105 -5.60 0.95 5.94
CA GLN A 105 -5.03 -0.32 6.32
C GLN A 105 -4.71 -1.16 5.07
N SER A 106 -5.67 -1.40 4.18
CA SER A 106 -5.45 -2.21 2.97
C SER A 106 -4.57 -1.50 1.96
N ALA A 107 -4.70 -0.18 1.82
CA ALA A 107 -3.86 0.64 0.95
C ALA A 107 -2.39 0.60 1.38
N SER A 108 -2.10 0.76 2.68
CA SER A 108 -0.73 0.70 3.19
C SER A 108 -0.12 -0.69 3.07
N ILE A 109 -0.89 -1.76 3.32
CA ILE A 109 -0.42 -3.14 3.12
C ILE A 109 -0.09 -3.39 1.64
N ALA A 110 -1.02 -3.07 0.73
CA ALA A 110 -0.82 -3.26 -0.70
C ALA A 110 0.38 -2.49 -1.21
N LEU A 111 0.50 -1.21 -0.83
CA LEU A 111 1.60 -0.35 -1.24
C LEU A 111 2.95 -0.86 -0.70
N LYS A 112 3.00 -1.33 0.54
CA LYS A 112 4.21 -1.93 1.13
C LYS A 112 4.70 -3.13 0.31
N GLU A 113 3.81 -4.05 -0.05
CA GLU A 113 4.17 -5.22 -0.86
C GLU A 113 4.62 -4.82 -2.28
N LEU A 114 3.93 -3.85 -2.91
CA LEU A 114 4.35 -3.31 -4.21
C LEU A 114 5.74 -2.68 -4.16
N ILE A 115 6.07 -1.92 -3.11
CA ILE A 115 7.38 -1.29 -2.94
C ILE A 115 8.46 -2.32 -2.71
N LYS A 116 8.25 -3.31 -1.84
CA LYS A 116 9.27 -4.33 -1.53
C LYS A 116 9.77 -5.03 -2.78
N GLU A 117 8.86 -5.41 -3.67
CA GLU A 117 9.18 -6.10 -4.92
C GLU A 117 9.75 -5.14 -5.98
N ASN A 118 9.42 -3.84 -5.92
CA ASN A 118 9.66 -2.89 -7.01
C ASN A 118 10.33 -1.58 -6.59
N ARG A 119 11.22 -1.59 -5.59
CA ARG A 119 11.74 -0.38 -4.92
C ARG A 119 12.25 0.68 -5.88
N ILE A 120 13.06 0.30 -6.88
CA ILE A 120 13.63 1.22 -7.86
C ILE A 120 12.52 1.89 -8.68
N TYR A 121 11.57 1.11 -9.19
CA TYR A 121 10.45 1.65 -9.95
C TYR A 121 9.55 2.53 -9.09
N MET A 122 9.31 2.13 -7.84
CA MET A 122 8.44 2.83 -6.90
C MET A 122 9.04 4.14 -6.38
N SER A 123 10.37 4.30 -6.43
CA SER A 123 11.07 5.52 -6.01
C SER A 123 10.58 6.79 -6.71
N LYS A 124 10.10 6.69 -7.95
CA LYS A 124 9.57 7.84 -8.70
C LYS A 124 8.32 8.46 -8.07
N TYR A 125 7.57 7.68 -7.28
CA TYR A 125 6.35 8.12 -6.59
C TYR A 125 6.62 8.75 -5.22
N LEU A 126 7.88 8.93 -4.81
CA LEU A 126 8.22 9.53 -3.50
C LEU A 126 7.49 10.85 -3.27
N ASN A 127 7.48 11.73 -4.26
CA ASN A 127 6.85 13.05 -4.16
C ASN A 127 5.32 13.00 -4.05
N GLU A 128 4.68 11.93 -4.51
CA GLU A 128 3.23 11.71 -4.39
C GLU A 128 2.89 11.03 -3.06
N ILE A 129 3.67 10.03 -2.66
CA ILE A 129 3.42 9.20 -1.47
C ILE A 129 3.76 9.96 -0.18
N PHE A 130 4.88 10.67 -0.16
CA PHE A 130 5.42 11.27 1.05
C PHE A 130 4.47 12.29 1.71
N PRO A 131 3.87 13.26 0.98
CA PRO A 131 2.96 14.24 1.60
C PRO A 131 1.71 13.59 2.21
N ILE A 132 1.15 12.57 1.54
CA ILE A 132 -0.03 11.85 2.01
C ILE A 132 0.32 11.09 3.29
N MET A 133 1.41 10.31 3.26
CA MET A 133 1.89 9.58 4.43
C MET A 133 2.21 10.51 5.60
N LYS A 134 2.80 11.69 5.34
CA LYS A 134 3.07 12.68 6.38
C LYS A 134 1.77 13.17 7.03
N SER A 135 0.73 13.43 6.24
CA SER A 135 -0.59 13.82 6.77
C SER A 135 -1.21 12.75 7.66
N VAL A 136 -1.00 11.47 7.33
CA VAL A 136 -1.44 10.32 8.14
C VAL A 136 -0.66 10.26 9.46
N LEU A 137 0.66 10.46 9.42
CA LEU A 137 1.51 10.45 10.62
C LEU A 137 1.14 11.57 11.59
N ASP A 138 0.79 12.74 11.06
CA ASP A 138 0.38 13.91 11.85
C ASP A 138 -1.05 13.79 12.39
N ASN A 139 -1.86 12.88 11.86
CA ASN A 139 -3.23 12.66 12.30
C ASN A 139 -3.29 11.78 13.56
N ILE A 140 -3.70 12.37 14.67
CA ILE A 140 -3.79 11.72 15.99
C ILE A 140 -4.90 10.65 16.03
N HIS A 141 -5.91 10.76 15.16
CA HIS A 141 -7.03 9.80 15.11
C HIS A 141 -6.70 8.52 14.35
N VAL A 142 -5.56 8.48 13.63
CA VAL A 142 -5.11 7.27 12.93
C VAL A 142 -4.50 6.30 13.93
N GLN A 143 -4.81 5.02 13.77
CA GLN A 143 -4.29 3.97 14.63
C GLN A 143 -2.75 3.91 14.56
N SER A 144 -2.10 3.65 15.69
CA SER A 144 -0.65 3.56 15.78
C SER A 144 -0.06 2.53 14.80
N ASN A 145 -0.76 1.42 14.54
CA ASN A 145 -0.33 0.40 13.58
C ASN A 145 -0.27 0.93 12.14
N ASP A 146 -1.22 1.76 11.73
CA ASP A 146 -1.22 2.36 10.39
C ASP A 146 -0.08 3.37 10.25
N ARG A 147 0.17 4.19 11.28
CA ARG A 147 1.33 5.10 11.31
C ARG A 147 2.65 4.34 11.20
N ILE A 148 2.81 3.24 11.92
CA ILE A 148 3.99 2.36 11.84
C ILE A 148 4.18 1.81 10.42
N ARG A 149 3.10 1.36 9.76
CA ARG A 149 3.16 0.92 8.35
C ARG A 149 3.57 2.06 7.42
N CYS A 150 3.03 3.26 7.63
CA CYS A 150 3.39 4.44 6.84
C CYS A 150 4.88 4.77 6.96
N LEU A 151 5.45 4.71 8.17
CA LEU A 151 6.90 4.87 8.38
C LEU A 151 7.70 3.80 7.64
N SER A 152 7.24 2.55 7.66
CA SER A 152 7.91 1.45 6.95
C SER A 152 7.92 1.69 5.43
N ILE A 153 6.79 2.14 4.87
CA ILE A 153 6.64 2.46 3.44
C ILE A 153 7.59 3.59 3.04
N ILE A 154 7.61 4.67 3.81
CA ILE A 154 8.53 5.79 3.59
C ILE A 154 9.98 5.29 3.65
N GLY A 155 10.32 4.49 4.66
CA GLY A 155 11.67 3.95 4.80
C GLY A 155 12.11 3.11 3.60
N TYR A 156 11.26 2.19 3.13
CA TYR A 156 11.57 1.38 1.96
C TYR A 156 11.75 2.19 0.67
N ILE A 157 10.91 3.20 0.43
CA ILE A 157 11.07 4.09 -0.72
C ILE A 157 12.37 4.87 -0.60
N LEU A 158 12.65 5.45 0.57
CA LEU A 158 13.86 6.24 0.80
C LEU A 158 15.14 5.41 0.69
N SER A 159 15.10 4.10 0.99
CA SER A 159 16.28 3.21 0.96
C SER A 159 17.04 3.19 -0.38
N VAL A 160 16.36 3.51 -1.49
CA VAL A 160 16.99 3.53 -2.83
C VAL A 160 17.41 4.93 -3.31
N HIS A 161 17.22 5.97 -2.49
CA HIS A 161 17.61 7.34 -2.83
C HIS A 161 19.01 7.70 -2.28
N PRO A 162 19.70 8.69 -2.88
CA PRO A 162 20.96 9.21 -2.36
C PRO A 162 20.81 9.77 -0.93
N SER A 163 21.87 9.62 -0.12
CA SER A 163 21.87 9.97 1.31
C SER A 163 21.37 11.39 1.60
N LYS A 164 21.64 12.36 0.71
CA LYS A 164 21.14 13.73 0.87
C LYS A 164 19.60 13.78 0.91
N ILE A 165 18.94 13.13 -0.05
CA ILE A 165 17.48 13.08 -0.13
C ILE A 165 16.91 12.35 1.09
N VAL A 166 17.55 11.25 1.49
CA VAL A 166 17.15 10.48 2.67
C VAL A 166 17.20 11.34 3.93
N ILE A 167 18.31 12.05 4.15
CA ILE A 167 18.49 12.94 5.32
C ILE A 167 17.45 14.06 5.31
N ASP A 168 17.20 14.70 4.17
CA ASP A 168 16.23 15.79 4.06
C ASP A 168 14.82 15.33 4.47
N HIS A 169 14.37 14.16 4.01
CA HIS A 169 13.07 13.60 4.36
C HIS A 169 13.02 13.05 5.79
N LEU A 170 14.11 12.44 6.26
CA LEU A 170 14.24 11.97 7.64
C LEU A 170 14.11 13.13 8.62
N ASN A 171 14.73 14.27 8.36
CA ASN A 171 14.64 15.43 9.24
C ASN A 171 13.19 15.92 9.40
N ILE A 172 12.40 15.88 8.32
CA ILE A 172 10.97 16.26 8.35
C ILE A 172 10.15 15.35 9.27
N ILE A 173 10.51 14.06 9.37
CA ILE A 173 9.79 13.08 10.19
C ILE A 173 10.35 13.00 11.62
N LEU A 174 11.67 12.88 11.75
CA LEU A 174 12.33 12.61 13.02
C LEU A 174 12.38 13.82 13.94
N VAL A 175 12.60 15.03 13.42
CA VAL A 175 12.73 16.23 14.28
C VAL A 175 11.47 16.45 15.14
N PRO A 176 10.24 16.41 14.59
CA PRO A 176 9.03 16.49 15.40
C PRO A 176 8.92 15.38 16.46
N GLU A 177 9.26 14.14 16.11
CA GLU A 177 9.16 12.99 17.03
C GLU A 177 10.21 13.05 18.15
N VAL A 178 11.43 13.47 17.85
CA VAL A 178 12.49 13.69 18.85
C VAL A 178 12.09 14.83 19.80
N ASN A 179 11.51 15.91 19.29
CA ASN A 179 11.03 17.00 20.15
C ASN A 179 9.91 16.52 21.09
N LYS A 180 8.94 15.74 20.58
CA LYS A 180 7.90 15.11 21.42
C LYS A 180 8.52 14.21 22.49
N LEU A 181 9.52 13.41 22.15
CA LEU A 181 10.23 12.55 23.09
C LEU A 181 10.88 13.36 24.21
N LEU A 182 11.59 14.44 23.88
CA LEU A 182 12.21 15.34 24.85
C LEU A 182 11.16 15.98 25.78
N ASP A 183 10.04 16.43 25.20
CA ASP A 183 8.93 16.99 25.97
C ASP A 183 8.35 15.97 26.96
N TYR A 184 8.17 14.70 26.55
CA TYR A 184 7.69 13.66 27.45
C TYR A 184 8.68 13.34 28.58
N LEU A 185 9.97 13.28 28.28
CA LEU A 185 11.02 13.02 29.26
C LEU A 185 11.22 14.16 30.27
N SER A 186 10.86 15.40 29.88
CA SER A 186 10.93 16.56 30.77
C SER A 186 9.79 16.63 31.79
N ARG A 187 8.72 15.84 31.62
CA ARG A 187 7.55 15.83 32.51
C ARG A 187 7.76 14.87 33.68
N ILE A 188 7.35 15.29 34.87
CA ILE A 188 7.47 14.50 36.11
C ILE A 188 6.59 13.23 36.05
N ASP A 189 5.43 13.34 35.39
CA ASP A 189 4.55 12.21 35.08
C ASP A 189 4.99 11.57 33.75
N ASN A 190 6.03 10.74 33.82
CA ASN A 190 6.57 10.01 32.66
C ASN A 190 5.52 9.06 32.09
N ASN A 191 4.86 9.44 31.00
CA ASN A 191 3.93 8.57 30.29
C ASN A 191 4.72 7.56 29.44
N GLN A 192 5.17 6.47 30.08
CA GLN A 192 6.05 5.45 29.51
C GLN A 192 5.52 4.88 28.18
N GLU A 193 4.19 4.78 28.02
CA GLU A 193 3.56 4.30 26.78
C GLU A 193 3.85 5.22 25.58
N ASN A 194 3.79 6.54 25.78
CA ASN A 194 4.08 7.52 24.74
C ASN A 194 5.57 7.53 24.37
N ILE A 195 6.45 7.38 25.35
CA ILE A 195 7.90 7.26 25.14
C ILE A 195 8.21 6.01 24.30
N CYS A 196 7.68 4.85 24.70
CA CYS A 196 7.84 3.59 23.96
C CYS A 196 7.29 3.68 22.54
N THR A 197 6.13 4.30 22.35
CA THR A 197 5.53 4.48 21.01
C THR A 197 6.41 5.34 20.11
N THR A 198 6.92 6.47 20.62
CA THR A 198 7.79 7.39 19.88
C THR A 198 9.12 6.72 19.51
N LEU A 199 9.73 5.99 20.45
CA LEU A 199 10.94 5.21 20.17
C LEU A 199 10.69 4.12 19.11
N ASN A 200 9.56 3.42 19.19
CA ASN A 200 9.20 2.41 18.20
C ASN A 200 9.04 3.03 16.79
N PHE A 201 8.47 4.22 16.68
CA PHE A 201 8.35 4.94 15.40
C PHE A 201 9.72 5.22 14.78
N ILE A 202 10.66 5.74 15.60
CA ILE A 202 12.03 6.01 15.16
C ILE A 202 12.73 4.72 14.74
N CYS A 203 12.62 3.66 15.55
CA CYS A 203 13.22 2.35 15.24
C CYS A 203 12.69 1.77 13.93
N VAL A 204 11.37 1.75 13.72
CA VAL A 204 10.76 1.21 12.50
C VAL A 204 11.24 1.94 11.25
N LEU A 205 11.31 3.28 11.31
CA LEU A 205 11.77 4.08 10.18
C LEU A 205 13.24 3.77 9.85
N ILE A 206 14.11 3.70 10.86
CA ILE A 206 15.53 3.39 10.67
C ILE A 206 15.69 1.97 10.13
N THR A 207 15.00 0.97 10.69
CA THR A 207 15.05 -0.42 10.21
C THR A 207 14.63 -0.51 8.75
N ALA A 208 13.52 0.13 8.35
CA ALA A 208 13.05 0.08 6.97
C ALA A 208 13.99 0.72 5.95
N ILE A 209 14.82 1.70 6.37
CA ILE A 209 15.85 2.31 5.51
C ILE A 209 17.08 1.39 5.43
N CYS A 210 17.44 0.74 6.55
CA CYS A 210 18.61 -0.12 6.66
C CYS A 210 18.41 -1.55 6.12
N ASP A 211 17.15 -2.00 5.95
CA ASP A 211 16.78 -3.26 5.31
C ASP A 211 17.12 -3.23 3.80
N ILE A 212 18.42 -3.31 3.50
CA ILE A 212 18.99 -3.46 2.15
C ILE A 212 19.33 -4.93 1.90
#